data_AF-A0A3D1E811-F1
#
_entry.id   AF-A0A3D1E811-F1
#
_cell.length_a   1.000
_cell.length_b   1.000
_cell.length_c   1.000
_cell.angle_alpha   90.00
_cell.angle_beta   90.00
_cell.angle_gamma   90.00
#
_symmetry.space_group_name_H-M   'P 1'
#
loop_
_entity.id
_entity.type
_entity.pdbx_description
1 polymer ?
#
loop_
_entity_poly.entity_id
_entity_poly.type
_entity_poly.pdbx_seq_one_letter_code
_entity_poly.pdbx_strand_id
1 'polypeptide(L)'
;MNYGAYFIYLIAFIVLFSSFFIVKQQTSVIVERFGRFLSIRNSGLQMKIPLVDRIAGKVSLKIQQLDVIIETKTKDDVFVTLKVSV
;
A
#
# COMPACT_ATOMS: atom_id res chain seq x y z
N MET A 1 -15.56 7.26 -43.89
CA MET A 1 -15.13 6.23 -42.92
C MET A 1 -14.55 6.92 -41.70
N ASN A 2 -15.18 6.78 -40.54
CA ASN A 2 -14.85 7.54 -39.33
C ASN A 2 -13.69 6.91 -38.54
N TYR A 3 -12.54 6.74 -39.18
CA TYR A 3 -11.33 6.17 -38.57
C TYR A 3 -10.90 6.92 -37.30
N GLY A 4 -11.13 8.23 -37.25
CA GLY A 4 -10.86 9.06 -36.06
C GLY A 4 -11.70 8.68 -34.83
N ALA A 5 -12.96 8.29 -35.03
CA ALA A 5 -13.82 7.87 -33.91
C ALA A 5 -13.35 6.54 -33.32
N TYR A 6 -12.97 5.58 -34.16
CA TYR A 6 -12.42 4.30 -33.71
C TYR A 6 -11.11 4.48 -32.91
N PHE A 7 -10.27 5.44 -33.30
CA PHE A 7 -9.04 5.77 -32.57
C PHE A 7 -9.31 6.32 -31.16
N ILE A 8 -10.33 7.17 -31.02
CA ILE A 8 -10.76 7.71 -29.71
C ILE A 8 -11.32 6.61 -28.80
N TYR A 9 -12.15 5.71 -29.35
CA TYR A 9 -12.67 4.57 -28.59
C TYR A 9 -11.56 3.64 -28.10
N LEU A 10 -10.54 3.39 -28.93
CA LEU A 10 -9.38 2.58 -28.56
C LEU A 10 -8.61 3.18 -27.37
N ILE A 11 -8.38 4.50 -27.41
CA ILE A 11 -7.70 5.22 -26.32
C ILE A 11 -8.53 5.20 -25.03
N ALA A 12 -9.84 5.46 -25.13
CA ALA A 12 -10.72 5.43 -23.96
C ALA A 12 -10.75 4.05 -23.29
N PHE A 13 -10.76 2.98 -24.09
CA PHE A 13 -10.72 1.61 -23.61
C PHE A 13 -9.42 1.30 -22.85
N ILE A 14 -8.27 1.71 -23.40
CA ILE A 14 -6.97 1.53 -22.74
C ILE A 14 -6.89 2.25 -21.39
N VAL A 15 -7.41 3.48 -21.32
CA VAL A 15 -7.41 4.27 -20.07
C VAL A 15 -8.34 3.64 -19.02
N LEU A 16 -9.49 3.11 -19.43
CA LEU A 16 -10.41 2.41 -18.53
C LEU A 16 -9.79 1.15 -17.93
N PHE A 17 -9.10 0.34 -18.73
CA PHE A 17 -8.45 -0.88 -18.22
C PHE A 17 -7.23 -0.56 -17.34
N SER A 18 -6.48 0.51 -17.64
CA SER A 18 -5.34 0.94 -16.83
C SER A 18 -5.74 1.51 -15.45
N SER A 19 -7.01 1.90 -15.30
CA SER A 19 -7.58 2.41 -14.04
C SER A 19 -7.68 1.35 -12.94
N PHE A 20 -7.85 0.08 -13.33
CA PHE A 20 -7.98 -1.02 -12.39
C PHE A 20 -6.60 -1.48 -11.90
N PHE A 21 -6.44 -1.56 -10.57
CA PHE A 21 -5.26 -2.12 -9.95
C PHE A 21 -5.65 -3.00 -8.76
N ILE A 22 -4.84 -4.02 -8.51
CA ILE A 22 -5.08 -4.99 -7.43
C ILE A 22 -4.11 -4.69 -6.29
N VAL A 23 -4.66 -4.48 -5.09
CA VAL A 23 -3.87 -4.33 -3.86
C VAL A 23 -3.73 -5.69 -3.18
N LYS A 24 -2.49 -6.12 -2.95
CA LYS A 24 -2.17 -7.37 -2.26
C LYS A 24 -2.72 -7.37 -0.82
N GLN A 25 -3.07 -8.55 -0.31
CA GLN A 25 -3.49 -8.73 1.08
C GLN A 25 -2.44 -8.19 2.07
N GLN A 26 -2.91 -7.79 3.27
CA GLN A 26 -2.06 -7.30 4.37
C GLN A 26 -1.15 -6.11 4.00
N THR A 27 -1.48 -5.39 2.93
CA THR A 27 -0.79 -4.19 2.50
C THR A 27 -1.84 -3.13 2.18
N SER A 28 -1.61 -1.91 2.66
CA SER A 28 -2.40 -0.74 2.29
C SER A 28 -1.58 0.18 1.41
N VAL A 29 -2.22 0.67 0.35
CA VAL A 29 -1.59 1.54 -0.64
C VAL A 29 -2.05 2.96 -0.40
N ILE A 30 -1.10 3.87 -0.26
CA ILE A 30 -1.36 5.30 -0.13
C ILE A 30 -1.52 5.87 -1.54
N VAL A 31 -2.66 6.48 -1.81
CA VAL A 31 -2.95 7.14 -3.09
C VAL A 31 -2.90 8.65 -2.91
N GLU A 32 -2.13 9.31 -3.76
CA GLU A 32 -1.98 10.75 -3.81
C GLU A 32 -2.48 11.30 -5.15
N ARG A 33 -3.08 12.49 -5.11
CA ARG A 33 -3.49 13.26 -6.27
C ARG A 33 -2.65 14.52 -6.36
N PHE A 34 -1.81 14.64 -7.38
CA PHE A 34 -0.88 15.79 -7.55
C PHE A 34 -0.12 16.16 -6.26
N GLY A 35 0.36 15.16 -5.51
CA GLY A 35 1.09 15.37 -4.25
C GLY A 35 0.23 15.67 -3.01
N ARG A 36 -1.11 15.68 -3.13
CA ARG A 36 -2.03 15.71 -2.00
C ARG A 36 -2.49 14.30 -1.64
N PHE A 37 -2.44 13.95 -0.37
CA PHE A 37 -3.01 12.69 0.13
C PHE A 37 -4.51 12.65 -0.15
N LEU A 38 -4.97 11.59 -0.84
CA LEU A 38 -6.39 11.40 -1.12
C LEU A 38 -7.00 10.45 -0.08
N SER A 39 -6.50 9.21 -0.03
CA SER A 39 -7.00 8.16 0.85
C SER A 39 -6.09 6.94 0.84
N ILE A 40 -6.25 6.08 1.84
CA ILE A 40 -5.60 4.79 1.95
C ILE A 40 -6.49 3.73 1.30
N ARG A 41 -5.94 2.98 0.34
CA ARG A 41 -6.62 1.88 -0.34
C ARG A 41 -6.20 0.55 0.30
N ASN A 42 -7.16 -0.16 0.88
CA ASN A 42 -6.95 -1.47 1.49
C ASN A 42 -6.95 -2.58 0.44
N SER A 43 -6.61 -3.81 0.88
CA SER A 43 -6.53 -5.01 0.03
C SER A 43 -7.81 -5.25 -0.76
N GLY A 44 -7.69 -5.52 -2.06
CA GLY A 44 -8.81 -5.74 -2.97
C GLY A 44 -8.59 -5.12 -4.34
N LEU A 45 -9.61 -5.24 -5.19
CA LEU A 45 -9.66 -4.54 -6.47
C LEU A 45 -9.97 -3.06 -6.21
N GLN A 46 -9.08 -2.19 -6.65
CA GLN A 46 -9.20 -0.76 -6.45
C GLN A 46 -9.08 -0.04 -7.79
N MET A 47 -9.71 1.13 -7.88
CA MET A 47 -9.73 1.95 -9.08
C MET A 47 -8.99 3.26 -8.80
N LYS A 48 -8.03 3.61 -9.66
CA LYS A 48 -7.28 4.87 -9.62
C LYS A 48 -7.45 5.58 -10.95
N ILE A 49 -7.54 6.90 -10.94
CA ILE A 49 -7.51 7.65 -12.21
C ILE A 49 -6.05 7.69 -12.70
N PRO A 50 -5.69 6.99 -13.79
CA PRO A 50 -4.30 6.73 -14.14
C PRO A 50 -3.49 7.99 -14.50
N LEU A 51 -4.16 9.12 -14.80
CA LEU A 51 -3.54 10.40 -15.14
C LEU A 51 -3.29 11.31 -13.94
N VAL A 52 -4.06 11.15 -12.86
CA VAL A 52 -4.15 12.13 -11.77
C VAL A 52 -3.72 11.52 -10.43
N ASP A 53 -4.06 10.25 -10.23
CA ASP A 53 -3.82 9.54 -8.99
C ASP A 53 -2.54 8.69 -9.12
N ARG A 54 -1.53 9.03 -8.31
CA ARG A 54 -0.27 8.30 -8.22
C ARG A 54 -0.25 7.46 -6.94
N ILE A 55 0.37 6.29 -7.02
CA ILE A 55 0.63 5.44 -5.86
C ILE A 55 1.89 5.98 -5.18
N ALA A 56 1.75 6.49 -3.95
CA ALA A 56 2.81 7.14 -3.19
C ALA A 56 3.67 6.14 -2.43
N GLY A 57 3.03 5.12 -1.86
CA GLY A 57 3.72 4.12 -1.04
C GLY A 57 2.83 2.93 -0.72
N LYS A 58 3.46 1.82 -0.35
CA LYS A 58 2.80 0.61 0.13
C LYS A 58 3.22 0.40 1.58
N VAL A 59 2.27 0.42 2.49
CA VAL A 59 2.49 0.18 3.92
C VAL A 59 1.98 -1.23 4.25
N SER A 60 2.83 -2.06 4.83
CA SER A 60 2.43 -3.38 5.31
C SER A 60 1.57 -3.20 6.56
N LEU A 61 0.36 -3.78 6.56
CA LEU A 61 -0.47 -3.91 7.75
C LEU A 61 -0.13 -5.18 8.55
N LYS A 62 0.90 -5.94 8.16
CA LYS A 62 1.37 -7.07 8.97
C LYS A 62 1.83 -6.56 10.32
N ILE A 63 1.47 -7.28 11.37
CA ILE A 63 1.96 -7.03 12.73
C ILE A 63 3.48 -7.09 12.67
N GLN A 64 4.11 -5.95 12.86
CA GLN A 64 5.56 -5.84 12.96
C GLN A 64 5.89 -6.19 14.40
N GLN A 65 6.12 -7.48 14.66
CA GLN A 65 6.62 -7.93 15.95
C GLN A 65 7.96 -7.24 16.18
N LEU A 66 7.98 -6.32 17.14
CA LEU A 66 9.20 -5.67 17.55
C LEU A 66 9.80 -6.54 18.65
N ASP A 67 10.77 -7.37 18.29
CA ASP A 67 11.55 -8.13 19.25
C ASP A 67 12.46 -7.17 20.01
N VAL A 68 12.00 -6.70 21.16
CA VAL A 68 12.84 -5.89 22.05
C VAL A 68 13.59 -6.85 22.97
N ILE A 69 14.91 -6.79 22.89
CA ILE A 69 15.80 -7.49 23.80
C ILE A 69 15.88 -6.62 25.06
N ILE A 70 15.16 -7.00 26.11
CA ILE A 70 15.16 -6.27 27.38
C ILE A 70 16.09 -7.01 28.33
N GLU A 71 17.11 -6.33 28.82
CA GLU A 71 17.95 -6.83 29.92
C GLU A 71 17.28 -6.48 31.24
N THR A 72 16.92 -7.49 32.02
CA THR A 72 16.40 -7.28 33.38
C THR A 72 17.35 -7.88 34.40
N LYS A 73 17.46 -7.23 35.56
CA LYS A 73 18.22 -7.68 36.71
C LYS A 73 17.31 -8.49 37.62
N THR A 74 17.69 -9.73 37.92
CA THR A 74 16.97 -10.55 38.91
C THR A 74 17.33 -10.12 40.33
N LYS A 75 16.52 -10.58 41.30
CA LYS A 75 16.77 -10.40 42.73
C LYS A 75 18.11 -11.03 43.19
N ASP A 76 18.59 -12.02 42.44
CA ASP A 76 19.87 -12.71 42.68
C ASP A 76 21.05 -12.03 42.00
N ASP A 77 20.86 -10.79 41.52
CA ASP A 77 21.91 -9.95 40.94
C ASP A 77 22.51 -10.50 39.64
N VAL A 78 21.72 -11.25 38.87
CA VAL A 78 22.10 -11.78 37.55
C VAL A 78 21.36 -11.01 36.45
N PHE A 79 22.09 -10.62 35.40
CA PHE A 79 21.49 -10.04 34.19
C PHE A 79 20.93 -11.16 33.32
N VAL A 80 19.64 -11.06 32.97
CA VAL A 80 18.98 -12.00 32.05
C VAL A 80 18.40 -11.21 30.88
N THR A 81 18.67 -11.68 29.67
CA THR A 81 18.15 -11.11 28.43
C THR A 81 16.84 -11.81 28.09
N LEU A 82 15.72 -11.09 28.15
CA LEU A 82 14.41 -11.60 27.78
C LEU A 82 14.02 -11.00 26.42
N LYS A 83 13.66 -11.87 25.46
CA LYS A 83 13.04 -11.47 24.19
C LYS A 83 11.54 -11.41 24.39
N VAL A 84 10.97 -10.21 24.33
CA VAL A 84 9.51 -10.02 24.37
C VAL A 84 9.08 -9.53 22.99
N SER A 85 8.13 -10.24 22.39
CA SER A 85 7.48 -9.84 21.14
C SER A 85 6.10 -9.27 21.47
N VAL A 86 5.82 -8.04 21.02
CA VAL A 86 4.49 -7.39 21.08
C VAL A 86 3.82 -7.41 19.73
#